data_AF-A0A5R9EPG0-F1
#
_entry.id   AF-A0A5R9EPG0-F1
#
_cell.length_a   1.000
_cell.length_b   1.000
_cell.length_c   1.000
_cell.angle_alpha   90.00
_cell.angle_beta   90.00
_cell.angle_gamma   90.00
#
_symmetry.space_group_name_H-M   'P 1'
#
loop_
_entity.id
_entity.type
_entity.pdbx_description
1 polymer ?
#
loop_
_entity_poly.entity_id
_entity_poly.type
_entity_poly.pdbx_seq_one_letter_code
_entity_poly.pdbx_strand_id
1 'polypeptide(L)'
;MTNEFVLSELLLYIVPVIIIFVVQKYLKSYLKFFDKYPLNLAILLLPLWLTLIHLFSKLIFGFSLIPFILFITAFALGLQLYDYIRRIDMFTFQEYYMPASQLISKMFSAFLVGLVLLRVYTYF
;
A
#
# COMPACT_ATOMS: atom_id res chain seq x y z
N MET A 1 17.90 7.15 -20.58
CA MET A 1 18.56 5.83 -20.50
C MET A 1 17.47 4.79 -20.47
N THR A 2 17.30 4.04 -21.56
CA THR A 2 16.44 2.85 -21.59
C THR A 2 17.09 1.78 -20.72
N ASN A 3 16.59 1.62 -19.49
CA ASN A 3 17.03 0.54 -18.62
C ASN A 3 16.55 -0.77 -19.24
N GLU A 4 17.47 -1.63 -19.64
CA GLU A 4 17.15 -2.99 -20.12
C GLU A 4 16.43 -3.78 -19.02
N PHE A 5 15.51 -4.65 -19.42
CA PHE A 5 14.79 -5.51 -18.48
C PHE A 5 15.76 -6.51 -17.84
N VAL A 6 15.98 -6.40 -16.53
CA VAL A 6 16.81 -7.33 -15.77
C VAL A 6 15.93 -8.41 -15.16
N LEU A 7 16.35 -9.68 -15.27
CA LEU A 7 15.59 -10.83 -14.74
C LEU A 7 15.25 -10.71 -13.24
N SER A 8 16.09 -10.01 -12.47
CA SER A 8 15.85 -9.72 -11.05
C SER A 8 14.64 -8.80 -10.82
N GLU A 9 14.23 -8.00 -11.81
CA GLU A 9 13.04 -7.16 -11.72
C GLU A 9 11.76 -8.00 -11.68
N LEU A 10 11.78 -9.20 -12.24
CA LEU A 10 10.66 -10.14 -12.22
C LEU A 10 10.21 -10.48 -10.78
N LEU A 11 11.16 -10.48 -9.84
CA LEU A 11 10.87 -10.65 -8.41
C LEU A 11 9.95 -9.54 -7.87
N LEU A 12 10.07 -8.30 -8.33
CA LEU A 12 9.25 -7.17 -7.85
C LEU A 12 7.76 -7.36 -8.17
N TYR A 13 7.43 -8.07 -9.25
CA TYR A 13 6.05 -8.36 -9.64
C TYR A 13 5.49 -9.58 -8.90
N ILE A 14 6.32 -10.59 -8.61
CA ILE A 14 5.89 -11.86 -8.00
C ILE A 14 5.84 -11.79 -6.46
N VAL A 15 6.79 -11.08 -5.84
CA VAL A 15 6.90 -10.95 -4.37
C VAL A 15 5.57 -10.57 -3.69
N PRO A 16 4.80 -9.56 -4.16
CA PRO A 16 3.54 -9.23 -3.51
C PRO A 16 2.50 -10.35 -3.59
N VAL A 17 2.46 -11.13 -4.67
CA VAL A 17 1.56 -12.28 -4.80
C VAL A 17 1.94 -13.40 -3.83
N ILE A 18 3.24 -13.72 -3.74
CA ILE A 18 3.74 -14.74 -2.82
C ILE A 18 3.43 -14.36 -1.37
N ILE A 19 3.69 -13.11 -0.98
CA ILE A 19 3.46 -12.65 0.39
C ILE A 19 1.97 -12.70 0.74
N ILE A 20 1.09 -12.26 -0.16
CA ILE A 20 -0.36 -12.37 0.05
C ILE A 20 -0.77 -13.84 0.26
N PHE A 21 -0.26 -14.74 -0.58
CA PHE A 21 -0.55 -16.18 -0.48
C PHE A 21 -0.08 -16.77 0.86
N VAL A 22 1.17 -16.52 1.26
CA VAL A 22 1.75 -17.02 2.52
C VAL A 22 0.97 -16.49 3.72
N VAL A 23 0.66 -15.19 3.74
CA VAL A 23 -0.08 -14.57 4.85
C VAL A 23 -1.48 -15.16 4.96
N GLN A 24 -2.20 -15.31 3.84
CA GLN A 24 -3.55 -15.88 3.86
C GLN A 24 -3.56 -17.35 4.29
N LYS A 25 -2.55 -18.12 3.90
CA LYS A 25 -2.50 -19.57 4.18
C LYS A 25 -2.00 -19.89 5.59
N TYR A 26 -1.01 -19.16 6.11
CA TYR A 26 -0.32 -19.52 7.36
C TYR A 26 -0.53 -18.53 8.51
N LEU A 27 -0.71 -17.24 8.22
CA LEU A 27 -0.77 -16.20 9.24
C LEU A 27 -2.18 -15.68 9.54
N LYS A 28 -3.20 -16.10 8.77
CA LYS A 28 -4.59 -15.62 8.93
C LYS A 28 -5.12 -15.75 10.36
N SER A 29 -4.78 -16.83 11.06
CA SER A 29 -5.20 -17.06 12.45
C SER A 29 -4.47 -16.14 13.44
N TYR A 30 -3.23 -15.76 13.16
CA TYR A 30 -2.41 -14.89 14.00
C TYR A 30 -2.72 -13.40 13.83
N LEU A 31 -3.42 -13.01 12.77
CA LEU A 31 -3.83 -11.62 12.53
C LEU A 31 -4.86 -11.11 13.55
N LYS A 32 -5.60 -12.02 14.22
CA LYS A 32 -6.61 -11.69 15.24
C LYS A 32 -6.06 -11.66 16.67
N PHE A 33 -4.75 -11.77 16.87
CA PHE A 33 -4.15 -11.91 18.20
C PHE A 33 -4.33 -10.68 19.10
N PHE A 34 -4.60 -9.50 18.52
CA PHE A 34 -4.85 -8.27 19.27
C PHE A 34 -6.34 -7.89 19.20
N ASP A 35 -7.11 -8.18 20.24
CA ASP A 35 -8.56 -7.93 20.27
C ASP A 35 -8.95 -6.46 20.09
N LYS A 36 -8.13 -5.52 20.58
CA LYS A 36 -8.40 -4.07 20.46
C LYS A 36 -7.96 -3.48 19.11
N TYR A 37 -6.98 -4.09 18.45
CA TYR A 37 -6.44 -3.63 17.17
C TYR A 37 -6.17 -4.83 16.26
N PRO A 38 -7.23 -5.52 15.78
CA PRO A 38 -7.05 -6.63 14.86
C PRO A 38 -6.25 -6.14 13.65
N LEU A 39 -5.15 -6.85 13.38
CA LEU A 39 -4.36 -6.64 12.19
C LEU A 39 -5.14 -7.22 11.01
N ASN A 40 -5.26 -6.45 9.95
CA ASN A 40 -5.81 -6.94 8.70
C ASN A 40 -4.67 -7.12 7.68
N LEU A 41 -4.97 -7.82 6.60
CA LEU A 41 -4.02 -8.01 5.49
C LEU A 41 -3.52 -6.66 4.95
N ALA A 42 -4.40 -5.65 4.89
CA ALA A 42 -4.09 -4.33 4.36
C ALA A 42 -2.97 -3.63 5.15
N ILE A 43 -3.03 -3.65 6.48
CA ILE A 43 -2.04 -3.09 7.40
C ILE A 43 -0.70 -3.81 7.23
N LEU A 44 -0.73 -5.14 7.16
CA LEU A 44 0.49 -5.94 7.03
C LEU A 44 1.21 -5.70 5.70
N LEU A 45 0.47 -5.37 4.64
CA LEU A 45 1.02 -5.09 3.32
C LEU A 45 1.55 -3.66 3.16
N LEU A 46 1.22 -2.72 4.06
CA LEU A 46 1.65 -1.32 3.91
C LEU A 46 3.17 -1.15 3.78
N PRO A 47 4.01 -1.80 4.62
CA PRO A 47 5.46 -1.67 4.49
C PRO A 47 5.96 -2.21 3.15
N LEU A 48 5.39 -3.32 2.68
CA LEU A 48 5.72 -3.92 1.39
C LEU A 48 5.32 -3.02 0.22
N TRP A 49 4.16 -2.39 0.29
CA TRP A 49 3.74 -1.42 -0.72
C TRP A 49 4.65 -0.21 -0.79
N LEU A 50 5.10 0.33 0.36
CA LEU A 50 6.06 1.43 0.36
C LEU A 50 7.40 1.05 -0.26
N THR A 51 7.92 -0.15 0.04
CA THR A 51 9.20 -0.61 -0.55
C THR A 51 9.06 -0.83 -2.05
N LEU A 52 7.99 -1.46 -2.52
CA LEU A 52 7.77 -1.66 -3.95
C LEU A 52 7.57 -0.33 -4.69
N ILE A 53 6.79 0.59 -4.12
CA ILE A 53 6.63 1.96 -4.65
C ILE A 53 7.99 2.65 -4.75
N HIS A 54 8.84 2.56 -3.72
CA HIS A 54 10.18 3.13 -3.76
C HIS A 54 11.02 2.58 -4.91
N LEU A 55 11.05 1.26 -5.05
CA LEU A 55 11.84 0.55 -6.06
C LEU A 55 11.35 0.89 -7.47
N PHE A 56 10.05 0.79 -7.74
CA PHE A 56 9.49 1.13 -9.04
C PHE A 56 9.69 2.62 -9.38
N SER A 57 9.50 3.52 -8.42
CA SER A 57 9.71 4.95 -8.65
C SER A 57 11.15 5.25 -9.06
N LYS A 58 12.13 4.67 -8.35
CA LYS A 58 13.54 4.82 -8.70
C LYS A 58 13.87 4.22 -10.05
N LEU A 59 13.30 3.07 -10.40
CA LEU A 59 13.53 2.41 -11.68
C LEU A 59 12.99 3.22 -12.88
N ILE A 60 11.84 3.89 -12.71
CA ILE A 60 11.18 4.65 -13.77
C ILE A 60 11.74 6.09 -13.86
N PHE A 61 11.85 6.77 -12.72
CA PHE A 61 12.10 8.22 -12.67
C PHE A 61 13.50 8.59 -12.14
N GLY A 62 14.25 7.65 -11.58
CA GLY A 62 15.54 7.92 -10.92
C GLY A 62 15.43 8.53 -9.51
N PHE A 63 14.22 8.81 -9.03
CA PHE A 63 13.95 9.32 -7.68
C PHE A 63 12.74 8.64 -7.04
N SER A 64 12.55 8.83 -5.72
CA SER A 64 11.44 8.19 -4.99
C SER A 64 10.19 9.07 -4.96
N LEU A 65 9.03 8.51 -5.34
CA LEU A 65 7.73 9.17 -5.24
C LEU A 65 7.05 8.99 -3.87
N ILE A 66 7.71 8.35 -2.89
CA ILE A 66 7.13 8.16 -1.55
C ILE A 66 6.61 9.47 -0.94
N PRO A 67 7.38 10.59 -0.92
CA PRO A 67 6.89 11.82 -0.30
C PRO A 67 5.59 12.32 -0.93
N PHE A 68 5.48 12.24 -2.26
CA PHE A 68 4.29 12.63 -3.01
C PHE A 68 3.09 11.72 -2.70
N ILE A 69 3.32 10.41 -2.67
CA ILE A 69 2.27 9.42 -2.39
C ILE A 69 1.77 9.55 -0.95
N LEU A 70 2.68 9.78 0.00
CA LEU A 70 2.31 10.03 1.40
C LEU A 70 1.50 11.32 1.53
N PHE A 71 1.90 12.40 0.84
CA PHE A 71 1.16 13.65 0.86
C PHE A 71 -0.27 13.50 0.34
N ILE A 72 -0.46 12.87 -0.82
CA ILE A 72 -1.80 12.64 -1.39
C ILE A 72 -2.63 11.72 -0.51
N THR A 73 -1.99 10.68 0.05
CA THR A 73 -2.68 9.74 0.94
C THR A 73 -3.11 10.41 2.25
N ALA A 74 -2.27 11.28 2.82
CA ALA A 74 -2.59 12.07 3.99
C ALA A 74 -3.74 13.05 3.72
N PHE A 75 -3.76 13.69 2.55
CA PHE A 75 -4.86 14.54 2.13
C PHE A 75 -6.18 13.75 2.03
N ALA A 76 -6.16 12.58 1.38
CA ALA A 76 -7.33 11.71 1.26
C ALA A 76 -7.83 11.21 2.63
N LEU A 77 -6.92 10.87 3.54
CA LEU A 77 -7.26 10.53 4.93
C LEU A 77 -7.92 11.70 5.65
N GLY A 78 -7.41 12.93 5.46
CA GLY A 78 -8.01 14.14 6.03
C GLY A 78 -9.46 14.34 5.57
N LEU A 79 -9.74 14.16 4.28
CA LEU A 79 -11.11 14.22 3.74
C LEU A 79 -12.00 13.11 4.32
N GLN A 80 -11.50 11.87 4.36
CA GLN A 80 -12.25 10.76 4.93
C GLN A 80 -12.54 10.96 6.42
N LEU A 81 -11.57 11.48 7.17
CA LEU A 81 -11.71 11.77 8.60
C LEU A 81 -12.74 12.89 8.82
N TYR A 82 -12.70 13.94 8.01
CA TYR A 82 -13.67 15.03 8.05
C TYR A 82 -15.11 14.53 7.87
N ASP A 83 -15.33 13.68 6.86
CA ASP A 83 -16.65 13.09 6.60
C ASP A 83 -17.06 12.09 7.68
N TYR A 84 -16.11 11.38 8.28
CA TYR A 84 -16.35 10.42 9.35
C TYR A 84 -16.77 11.12 10.65
N ILE A 85 -16.04 12.14 11.08
CA ILE A 85 -16.32 12.89 12.32
C ILE A 85 -17.70 13.55 12.27
N ARG A 86 -18.14 14.01 11.09
CA ARG A 86 -19.48 14.60 10.91
C ARG A 86 -20.65 13.67 11.23
N ARG A 87 -20.42 12.36 11.31
CA ARG A 87 -21.47 11.33 11.43
C ARG A 87 -21.49 10.65 12.81
N ILE A 88 -20.64 11.08 13.73
CA ILE A 88 -20.47 10.46 15.06
C ILE A 88 -20.45 11.52 16.15
N ASP A 89 -20.94 11.17 17.34
CA ASP A 89 -21.00 12.11 18.47
C ASP A 89 -19.65 12.22 19.22
N MET A 90 -18.89 11.12 19.28
CA MET A 90 -17.56 11.07 19.90
C MET A 90 -16.58 10.31 19.01
N PHE A 91 -15.44 10.92 18.74
CA PHE A 91 -14.38 10.29 17.97
C PHE A 91 -13.51 9.39 18.85
N THR A 92 -13.31 8.14 18.40
CA THR A 92 -12.27 7.26 18.92
C THR A 92 -11.38 6.74 17.78
N PHE A 93 -10.06 6.78 17.97
CA PHE A 93 -9.14 6.28 16.95
C PHE A 93 -9.32 4.78 16.71
N GLN A 94 -9.72 4.02 17.72
CA GLN A 94 -9.94 2.58 17.64
C GLN A 94 -11.08 2.21 16.66
N GLU A 95 -12.06 3.08 16.46
CA GLU A 95 -13.11 2.84 15.45
C GLU A 95 -12.68 3.30 14.05
N TYR A 96 -11.82 4.32 14.00
CA TYR A 96 -11.38 4.93 12.75
C TYR A 96 -10.18 4.25 12.08
N TYR A 97 -9.28 3.59 12.85
CA TYR A 97 -8.02 3.07 12.31
C TYR A 97 -8.24 2.01 11.21
N MET A 98 -9.31 1.21 11.32
CA MET A 98 -9.62 0.16 10.36
C MET A 98 -10.05 0.76 9.00
N PRO A 99 -11.05 1.66 8.92
CA PRO A 99 -11.34 2.44 7.71
C PRO A 99 -10.12 3.17 7.12
N ALA A 100 -9.31 3.80 7.98
CA ALA A 100 -8.12 4.52 7.55
C ALA A 100 -7.10 3.58 6.89
N SER A 101 -6.80 2.44 7.52
CA SER A 101 -5.88 1.44 6.97
C SER A 101 -6.32 0.89 5.61
N GLN A 102 -7.62 0.70 5.43
CA GLN A 102 -8.19 0.26 4.15
C GLN A 102 -8.03 1.33 3.08
N LEU A 103 -8.23 2.61 3.42
CA LEU A 103 -8.00 3.71 2.48
C LEU A 103 -6.53 3.79 2.06
N ILE A 104 -5.60 3.77 3.02
CA ILE A 104 -4.16 3.78 2.75
C ILE A 104 -3.79 2.62 1.82
N SER A 105 -4.25 1.41 2.14
CA SER A 105 -3.96 0.24 1.30
C SER A 105 -4.55 0.37 -0.10
N LYS A 106 -5.75 0.91 -0.27
CA LYS A 106 -6.33 1.16 -1.61
C LYS A 106 -5.51 2.16 -2.40
N MET A 107 -5.13 3.27 -1.77
CA MET A 107 -4.29 4.31 -2.39
C MET A 107 -2.95 3.73 -2.83
N PHE A 108 -2.25 3.02 -1.94
CA PHE A 108 -0.95 2.42 -2.25
C PHE A 108 -1.05 1.35 -3.34
N SER A 109 -2.07 0.50 -3.31
CA SER A 109 -2.30 -0.48 -4.37
C SER A 109 -2.56 0.21 -5.72
N ALA A 110 -3.38 1.26 -5.75
CA ALA A 110 -3.65 2.01 -6.98
C ALA A 110 -2.39 2.67 -7.55
N PHE A 111 -1.58 3.32 -6.69
CA PHE A 111 -0.29 3.87 -7.09
C PHE A 111 0.66 2.79 -7.62
N LEU A 112 0.76 1.67 -6.93
CA LEU A 112 1.63 0.59 -7.35
C LEU A 112 1.21 0.00 -8.69
N VAL A 113 -0.08 -0.24 -8.91
CA VAL A 113 -0.61 -0.69 -10.21
C VAL A 113 -0.27 0.33 -11.30
N GLY A 114 -0.45 1.63 -11.04
CA GLY A 114 -0.04 2.68 -11.97
C GLY A 114 1.45 2.65 -12.30
N LEU A 115 2.31 2.47 -11.30
CA LEU A 115 3.76 2.35 -11.51
C LEU A 115 4.15 1.10 -12.28
N VAL A 116 3.51 -0.03 -12.00
CA VAL A 116 3.72 -1.29 -12.73
C VAL A 116 3.33 -1.14 -14.20
N LEU A 117 2.15 -0.57 -14.47
CA LEU A 117 1.68 -0.34 -15.84
C LEU A 117 2.60 0.64 -16.58
N LEU A 118 3.03 1.72 -15.92
CA LEU A 118 3.96 2.68 -16.49
C LEU A 118 5.32 2.03 -16.80
N ARG A 119 5.83 1.19 -15.89
CA ARG A 119 7.07 0.45 -16.09
C ARG A 119 6.98 -0.51 -17.28
N VAL A 120 5.88 -1.26 -17.37
CA VAL A 120 5.61 -2.13 -18.53
C VAL A 120 5.58 -1.31 -19.82
N TYR A 121 4.90 -0.15 -19.82
CA TYR A 121 4.89 0.74 -20.98
C TYR A 121 6.29 1.27 -21.35
N THR A 122 7.18 1.52 -20.39
CA THR A 122 8.55 1.96 -20.73
C THR A 122 9.43 0.89 -21.38
N TYR A 123 9.02 -0.38 -21.37
CA TYR A 123 9.74 -1.50 -22.01
C TYR A 123 9.29 -1.81 -23.44
N PHE A 124 8.08 -1.41 -23.82
CA PHE A 124 7.47 -1.68 -25.12
C PHE A 124 7.34 -0.38 -25.93
#